data_AF-A0A1W6BBG6-F1
#
_entry.id   AF-A0A1W6BBG6-F1
#
_cell.length_a   1.000
_cell.length_b   1.000
_cell.length_c   1.000
_cell.angle_alpha   90.00
_cell.angle_beta   90.00
_cell.angle_gamma   90.00
#
_symmetry.space_group_name_H-M   'P 1'
#
loop_
_entity.id
_entity.type
_entity.pdbx_description
1 polymer ?
#
loop_
_entity_poly.entity_id
_entity_poly.type
_entity_poly.pdbx_seq_one_letter_code
_entity_poly.pdbx_strand_id
1 'polypeptide(L)' 'MNNKIFEWAGVITAILYSLFVAMNIGIEFFGFCLLLISAILIGIWAYRGGHRGILFLQFFYATAGIIGMFRWF' A
#
# COMPACT_ATOMS: atom_id res chain seq x y z
N MET A 1 -2.04 4.42 21.80
CA MET A 1 -2.91 4.20 20.63
C MET A 1 -2.38 2.99 19.87
N ASN A 2 -3.21 2.00 19.61
CA ASN A 2 -2.79 0.63 19.26
C ASN A 2 -2.16 0.59 17.85
N ASN A 3 -0.83 0.73 17.74
CA ASN A 3 -0.10 0.75 16.45
C ASN A 3 -0.40 -0.48 15.59
N LYS A 4 -0.75 -1.62 16.20
CA LYS A 4 -1.17 -2.85 15.51
C LYS A 4 -2.33 -2.64 14.54
N ILE A 5 -3.23 -1.68 14.78
CA ILE A 5 -4.36 -1.43 13.87
C ILE A 5 -3.86 -0.93 12.51
N PHE A 6 -2.88 0.00 12.51
CA PHE A 6 -2.30 0.52 11.27
C PHE A 6 -1.49 -0.55 10.51
N GLU A 7 -0.78 -1.39 11.26
CA GLU A 7 -0.04 -2.53 10.71
C GLU A 7 -0.97 -3.51 9.98
N TRP A 8 -1.97 -4.04 10.69
CA TRP A 8 -2.87 -5.05 10.15
C TRP A 8 -3.78 -4.50 9.06
N ALA A 9 -4.28 -3.28 9.19
CA ALA A 9 -5.07 -2.64 8.12
C ALA A 9 -4.21 -2.36 6.87
N GLY A 10 -2.96 -1.95 7.05
CA GLY A 10 -2.00 -1.81 5.95
C GLY A 10 -1.69 -3.14 5.27
N VAL A 11 -1.48 -4.20 6.04
CA VAL A 11 -1.20 -5.55 5.51
C VAL A 11 -2.40 -6.11 4.73
N ILE A 12 -3.62 -6.01 5.28
CA ILE A 12 -4.83 -6.51 4.59
C ILE A 12 -5.04 -5.78 3.27
N THR A 13 -4.86 -4.45 3.25
CA THR A 13 -5.00 -3.66 2.01
C THR A 13 -3.93 -4.01 0.98
N ALA A 14 -2.68 -4.30 1.38
CA ALA A 14 -1.64 -4.78 0.47
C ALA A 14 -1.97 -6.14 -0.14
N ILE A 15 -2.50 -7.08 0.66
CA ILE A 15 -2.92 -8.40 0.18
C ILE A 15 -4.01 -8.23 -0.87
N LEU A 16 -5.07 -7.45 -0.58
CA LEU A 16 -6.16 -7.21 -1.52
C LEU A 16 -5.68 -6.52 -2.80
N TYR A 17 -4.78 -5.54 -2.72
CA TYR A 17 -4.14 -4.93 -3.88
C TYR A 17 -3.48 -5.99 -4.78
N SER A 18 -2.64 -6.85 -4.20
CA SER A 18 -1.88 -7.85 -4.96
C SER A 18 -2.79 -8.83 -5.67
N LEU A 19 -3.91 -9.21 -5.04
CA LEU A 19 -4.93 -10.05 -5.64
C LEU A 19 -5.63 -9.33 -6.79
N PHE A 20 -6.08 -8.09 -6.60
CA PHE A 20 -6.79 -7.34 -7.65
C PHE A 20 -5.91 -7.09 -8.87
N VAL A 21 -4.63 -6.77 -8.67
CA VAL A 21 -3.70 -6.60 -9.79
C VAL A 21 -3.37 -7.92 -10.47
N ALA A 22 -3.21 -9.01 -9.72
CA ALA A 22 -2.93 -10.34 -10.29
C ALA A 22 -4.13 -10.94 -11.04
N MET A 23 -5.36 -10.61 -10.63
CA MET A 23 -6.58 -11.11 -11.27
C MET A 23 -6.78 -10.56 -12.68
N ASN A 24 -6.23 -9.38 -13.01
CA ASN A 24 -6.24 -8.80 -14.37
C ASN A 24 -7.64 -8.71 -15.02
N ILE A 25 -8.67 -8.33 -14.23
CA ILE A 25 -10.08 -8.21 -14.66
C ILE A 25 -10.46 -6.75 -14.99
N GLY A 26 -9.50 -5.84 -15.12
CA GLY A 26 -9.75 -4.41 -15.31
C GLY A 26 -10.01 -3.63 -14.01
N ILE A 27 -9.70 -4.22 -12.86
CA ILE A 27 -9.85 -3.61 -11.51
C ILE A 27 -8.47 -3.11 -11.00
N GLU A 28 -7.44 -3.16 -11.83
CA GLU A 28 -6.06 -2.79 -11.51
C GLU A 28 -5.96 -1.38 -10.93
N PHE A 29 -6.71 -0.41 -11.47
CA PHE A 29 -6.75 0.95 -10.95
C PHE A 29 -7.17 0.99 -9.47
N PHE A 30 -8.24 0.26 -9.10
CA PHE A 30 -8.64 0.11 -7.71
C PHE A 30 -7.58 -0.63 -6.89
N GLY A 31 -6.94 -1.65 -7.46
CA GLY A 31 -5.78 -2.29 -6.86
C GLY A 31 -4.70 -1.27 -6.48
N PHE A 32 -4.27 -0.41 -7.39
CA PHE A 32 -3.27 0.61 -7.11
C PHE A 32 -3.73 1.66 -6.09
N CYS A 33 -5.02 2.01 -6.04
CA CYS A 33 -5.58 2.81 -4.94
C CYS A 33 -5.40 2.12 -3.58
N LEU A 34 -5.64 0.81 -3.49
CA LEU A 34 -5.42 0.03 -2.28
C LEU A 34 -3.93 -0.02 -1.88
N LEU A 35 -3.01 -0.13 -2.85
CA LEU A 35 -1.57 -0.06 -2.59
C LEU A 35 -1.20 1.29 -1.97
N LEU A 36 -1.75 2.38 -2.49
CA LEU A 36 -1.45 3.72 -2.00
C LEU A 36 -1.95 3.93 -0.56
N ILE A 37 -3.16 3.46 -0.27
CA ILE A 37 -3.72 3.45 1.10
C ILE A 37 -2.84 2.60 2.02
N SER A 38 -2.47 1.40 1.60
CA SER A 38 -1.59 0.50 2.36
C SER A 38 -0.24 1.18 2.68
N ALA A 39 0.37 1.83 1.69
CA ALA A 39 1.64 2.51 1.85
C ALA A 39 1.60 3.64 2.89
N ILE A 40 0.51 4.40 2.91
CA ILE A 40 0.28 5.43 3.94
C ILE A 40 0.13 4.80 5.33
N LEU A 41 -0.68 3.74 5.46
CA LEU A 41 -0.92 3.07 6.74
C LEU A 41 0.35 2.42 7.31
N ILE A 42 1.06 1.64 6.50
CA ILE A 42 2.32 1.00 6.91
C ILE A 42 3.42 2.06 7.09
N GLY A 43 3.39 3.16 6.33
CA GLY A 43 4.30 4.28 6.51
C GLY A 43 4.14 4.94 7.87
N ILE A 44 2.89 5.23 8.29
CA ILE A 44 2.57 5.77 9.62
C ILE A 44 3.01 4.79 10.71
N TRP A 45 2.76 3.50 10.54
CA TRP A 45 3.21 2.47 11.48
C TRP A 45 4.74 2.41 11.56
N ALA A 46 5.44 2.38 10.43
CA ALA A 46 6.90 2.30 10.35
C ALA A 46 7.57 3.55 10.95
N TYR A 47 7.00 4.73 10.73
CA TYR A 47 7.46 5.98 11.33
C TYR A 47 7.35 5.93 12.85
N ARG A 48 6.21 5.45 13.38
CA ARG A 48 5.98 5.33 14.83
C ARG A 48 6.76 4.19 15.49
N GLY A 49 7.03 3.11 14.75
CA GLY A 49 7.82 1.96 15.20
C GLY A 49 9.33 2.12 15.03
N GLY A 50 9.79 3.22 14.44
CA GLY A 50 11.22 3.47 14.17
C GLY A 50 11.81 2.59 13.06
N HIS A 51 10.97 1.93 12.25
CA HIS A 51 11.39 1.04 11.17
C HIS A 51 11.74 1.83 9.90
N ARG A 52 12.90 2.49 9.90
CA ARG A 52 13.35 3.37 8.79
C ARG A 52 13.41 2.68 7.42
N GLY A 53 13.82 1.40 7.38
CA GLY A 53 13.88 0.64 6.13
C GLY A 53 12.50 0.40 5.51
N ILE A 54 11.52 0.05 6.34
CA ILE A 54 10.13 -0.15 5.90
C ILE A 54 9.52 1.18 5.46
N LEU A 55 9.79 2.27 6.18
CA LEU A 55 9.34 3.60 5.80
C LEU A 55 9.83 4.02 4.41
N PHE A 56 11.12 3.78 4.12
CA PHE A 56 11.70 4.06 2.81
C PHE A 56 11.05 3.21 1.71
N LEU A 57 10.79 1.92 1.98
CA LEU A 57 10.08 1.04 1.04
C LEU A 57 8.66 1.55 0.73
N GLN A 58 7.94 2.07 1.73
CA GLN A 58 6.59 2.60 1.50
C GLN A 58 6.57 3.83 0.58
N PHE A 59 7.65 4.62 0.56
CA PHE A 59 7.78 5.69 -0.42
C PHE A 59 7.79 5.15 -1.86
N PHE A 60 8.57 4.08 -2.12
CA PHE A 60 8.56 3.43 -3.42
C PHE A 60 7.18 2.83 -3.74
N TYR A 61 6.52 2.18 -2.79
CA TYR A 61 5.17 1.65 -3.03
C TYR A 61 4.15 2.75 -3.32
N ALA A 62 4.23 3.90 -2.67
CA ALA A 62 3.38 5.05 -3.00
C ALA A 62 3.65 5.54 -4.43
N THR A 63 4.93 5.67 -4.83
CA THR A 63 5.27 6.07 -6.22
C THR A 63 4.82 5.03 -7.25
N ALA A 64 4.98 3.74 -6.97
CA ALA A 64 4.52 2.65 -7.82
C ALA A 64 3.00 2.61 -7.93
N GLY A 65 2.29 2.93 -6.84
CA GLY A 65 0.83 3.11 -6.83
C GLY A 65 0.40 4.22 -7.79
N ILE A 66 1.03 5.40 -7.69
CA ILE A 66 0.71 6.54 -8.58
C ILE A 66 1.00 6.18 -10.05
N ILE A 67 2.18 5.64 -10.34
CA ILE A 67 2.54 5.23 -11.71
C ILE A 67 1.59 4.15 -12.24
N GLY A 68 1.23 3.19 -11.40
CA GLY A 68 0.26 2.14 -11.73
C GLY A 68 -1.12 2.71 -12.04
N MET A 69 -1.60 3.67 -11.25
CA MET A 69 -2.86 4.38 -11.51
C MET A 69 -2.82 5.10 -12.86
N PHE A 70 -1.76 5.86 -13.18
CA PHE A 70 -1.65 6.54 -14.47
C PHE A 70 -1.59 5.58 -15.66
N ARG A 71 -1.01 4.39 -15.50
CA ARG A 71 -0.90 3.38 -16.56
C ARG A 71 -2.24 2.69 -16.86
N TRP A 72 -3.10 2.55 -15.85
CA TRP A 72 -4.37 1.83 -15.93
C TRP A 72 -5.60 2.75 -15.87
N PHE A 73 -5.38 4.06 -15.96
CA PHE A 73 -6.42 5.06 -16.19
C PHE A 73 -6.77 5.13 -17.68
#